data_AF-A0A7W1BS08-F1
#
_entry.id   AF-A0A7W1BS08-F1
#
_cell.length_a   1.000
_cell.length_b   1.000
_cell.length_c   1.000
_cell.angle_alpha   90.00
_cell.angle_beta   90.00
_cell.angle_gamma   90.00
#
_symmetry.space_group_name_H-M   'P 1'
#
loop_
_entity.id
_entity.type
_entity.pdbx_description
1 polymer ?
#
loop_
_entity_poly.entity_id
_entity_poly.type
_entity_poly.pdbx_seq_one_letter_code
_entity_poly.pdbx_strand_id
1 'polypeptide(L)'
;MLSHPAPLPSGSGWSFELKWDGFRAIVSTEDGLAIRSRRGWNMTPVLPELRALPAGLVLDGELVAWKGSEPYFPLVCRRVLNRDMSVPLTFVIFDVLRQDGVDLTVRPYSERRRILERHQLDGHAWTTSETFDDGRALFTAVCELGFEGVVAKSHSSLYRSNDRGWVKIKNPNYWRRDAEREAMTRKHERRASVSTSSPGRG
;
A
#
# COMPACT_ATOMS: atom_id res chain seq x y z
N MET A 1 -0.60 2.86 -9.41
CA MET A 1 0.56 1.94 -9.50
C MET A 1 0.27 0.62 -8.77
N LEU A 2 0.77 -0.51 -9.26
CA LEU A 2 0.60 -1.86 -8.72
C LEU A 2 1.94 -2.59 -8.71
N SER A 3 2.02 -3.68 -7.93
CA SER A 3 3.17 -4.58 -7.94
C SER A 3 2.88 -5.93 -8.60
N HIS A 4 3.89 -6.48 -9.26
CA HIS A 4 3.90 -7.84 -9.82
C HIS A 4 4.97 -8.70 -9.12
N PRO A 5 4.73 -10.02 -8.99
CA PRO A 5 5.74 -10.92 -8.44
C PRO A 5 6.91 -11.09 -9.43
N ALA A 6 8.14 -10.89 -8.96
CA ALA A 6 9.37 -11.16 -9.71
C ALA A 6 10.54 -11.36 -8.71
N PRO A 7 11.68 -11.93 -9.12
CA PRO A 7 12.88 -11.99 -8.27
C PRO A 7 13.38 -10.62 -7.83
N LEU A 8 14.21 -10.59 -6.78
CA LEU A 8 14.68 -9.33 -6.20
C LEU A 8 15.60 -8.66 -7.21
N PRO A 9 15.29 -7.43 -7.65
CA PRO A 9 16.17 -6.73 -8.56
C PRO A 9 17.49 -6.42 -7.86
N SER A 10 18.57 -6.46 -8.63
CA SER A 10 19.92 -6.10 -8.20
C SER A 10 20.37 -4.77 -8.81
N GLY A 11 21.28 -4.07 -8.12
CA GLY A 11 21.88 -2.82 -8.59
C GLY A 11 21.30 -1.58 -7.90
N SER A 12 22.00 -0.45 -8.01
CA SER A 12 21.73 0.80 -7.29
C SER A 12 20.53 1.62 -7.80
N GLY A 13 19.82 1.12 -8.82
CA GLY A 13 18.66 1.80 -9.42
C GLY A 13 17.33 1.58 -8.70
N TRP A 14 17.36 0.97 -7.51
CA TRP A 14 16.19 0.49 -6.79
C TRP A 14 16.18 0.95 -5.34
N SER A 15 14.97 1.24 -4.85
CA SER A 15 14.67 1.45 -3.45
C SER A 15 13.75 0.33 -2.98
N PHE A 16 13.99 -0.15 -1.78
CA PHE A 16 13.29 -1.29 -1.19
C PHE A 16 12.52 -0.84 0.05
N GLU A 17 11.31 -1.35 0.21
CA GLU A 17 10.47 -1.09 1.37
C GLU A 17 9.85 -2.38 1.87
N LEU A 18 9.49 -2.39 3.16
CA LEU A 18 8.69 -3.46 3.72
C LEU A 18 7.37 -3.58 2.96
N LYS A 19 7.00 -4.79 2.59
CA LYS A 19 5.65 -5.07 2.13
C LYS A 19 4.74 -5.20 3.34
N TRP A 20 4.00 -4.15 3.64
CA TRP A 20 2.97 -4.16 4.65
C TRP A 20 1.76 -5.03 4.25
N ASP A 21 1.27 -5.83 5.19
CA ASP A 21 0.03 -6.60 5.05
C ASP A 21 -1.13 -5.81 5.66
N GLY A 22 -1.78 -5.03 4.81
CA GLY A 22 -2.78 -4.06 5.23
C GLY A 22 -3.83 -3.80 4.16
N PHE A 23 -4.43 -2.61 4.25
CA PHE A 23 -5.40 -2.14 3.26
C PHE A 23 -4.94 -0.85 2.62
N ARG A 24 -4.53 -0.91 1.35
CA ARG A 24 -4.11 0.27 0.58
C ARG A 24 -5.17 1.38 0.52
N ALA A 25 -4.75 2.59 0.85
CA ALA A 25 -5.55 3.80 0.80
C ALA A 25 -4.82 4.93 0.05
N ILE A 26 -5.58 5.67 -0.75
CA ILE A 26 -5.21 6.97 -1.30
C ILE A 26 -5.89 8.02 -0.43
N VAL A 27 -5.11 8.90 0.17
CA VAL A 27 -5.57 9.98 1.06
C VAL A 27 -5.31 11.31 0.37
N SER A 28 -6.35 12.12 0.18
CA SER A 28 -6.26 13.49 -0.29
C SER A 28 -6.65 14.44 0.84
N THR A 29 -5.87 15.51 1.00
CA THR A 29 -6.10 16.64 1.90
C THR A 29 -6.15 17.98 1.15
N GLU A 30 -6.34 17.96 -0.17
CA GLU A 30 -6.40 19.17 -1.01
C GLU A 30 -7.67 20.00 -0.73
N ASP A 31 -8.83 19.34 -0.69
CA ASP A 31 -10.15 19.97 -0.48
C ASP A 31 -10.86 19.37 0.74
N GLY A 32 -10.12 19.30 1.85
CA GLY A 32 -10.50 18.50 3.02
C GLY A 32 -10.19 17.01 2.84
N LEU A 33 -10.57 16.20 3.84
CA LEU A 33 -10.18 14.78 3.88
C LEU A 33 -11.03 13.92 2.94
N ALA A 34 -10.41 13.35 1.92
CA ALA A 34 -10.98 12.33 1.05
C ALA A 34 -10.10 11.09 1.01
N ILE A 35 -10.66 9.93 1.39
CA ILE A 35 -9.90 8.67 1.43
C ILE A 35 -10.60 7.63 0.59
N ARG A 36 -9.85 7.01 -0.32
CA ARG A 36 -10.35 5.93 -1.18
C ARG A 36 -9.44 4.74 -1.10
N SER A 37 -10.05 3.55 -1.05
CA SER A 37 -9.30 2.32 -1.29
C SER A 37 -8.78 2.26 -2.72
N ARG A 38 -7.87 1.32 -2.99
CA ARG A 38 -7.45 0.96 -4.35
C ARG A 38 -8.61 0.72 -5.34
N ARG A 39 -9.78 0.27 -4.88
CA ARG A 39 -10.96 0.01 -5.74
C ARG A 39 -11.97 1.17 -5.75
N GLY A 40 -11.64 2.32 -5.18
CA GLY A 40 -12.48 3.51 -5.19
C GLY A 40 -13.54 3.56 -4.07
N TRP A 41 -13.60 2.56 -3.18
CA TRP A 41 -14.51 2.61 -2.04
C TRP A 41 -14.12 3.73 -1.07
N ASN A 42 -15.11 4.53 -0.64
CA ASN A 42 -14.93 5.65 0.27
C ASN A 42 -14.62 5.16 1.69
N MET A 43 -13.43 5.50 2.17
CA MET A 43 -12.94 5.14 3.50
C MET A 43 -12.94 6.32 4.48
N THR A 44 -13.29 7.54 4.03
CA THR A 44 -13.26 8.74 4.88
C THR A 44 -14.01 8.56 6.22
N PRO A 45 -15.21 7.95 6.28
CA PRO A 45 -15.94 7.83 7.55
C PRO A 45 -15.26 6.93 8.59
N VAL A 46 -14.37 6.03 8.17
CA VAL A 46 -13.70 5.07 9.05
C VAL A 46 -12.28 5.50 9.44
N LEU A 47 -11.84 6.68 9.02
CA LEU A 47 -10.49 7.20 9.30
C LEU A 47 -10.50 8.71 9.66
N PRO A 48 -11.37 9.18 10.58
CA PRO A 48 -11.44 10.59 10.96
C PRO A 48 -10.11 11.14 11.53
N GLU A 49 -9.28 10.29 12.12
CA GLU A 49 -7.96 10.63 12.66
C GLU A 49 -7.01 11.21 11.60
N LEU A 50 -7.17 10.84 10.32
CA LEU A 50 -6.34 11.34 9.23
C LEU A 50 -6.66 12.79 8.82
N ARG A 51 -7.66 13.43 9.43
CA ARG A 51 -7.95 14.87 9.22
C ARG A 51 -6.81 15.77 9.72
N ALA A 52 -5.97 15.27 10.61
CA ALA A 52 -4.84 16.01 11.18
C ALA A 52 -3.57 15.93 10.30
N LEU A 53 -3.61 15.25 9.15
CA LEU A 53 -2.55 15.31 8.15
C LEU A 53 -2.40 16.74 7.59
N PRO A 54 -1.19 17.13 7.15
CA PRO A 54 -1.00 18.40 6.44
C PRO A 54 -1.92 18.53 5.23
N ALA A 55 -2.44 19.75 5.02
CA ALA A 55 -3.28 20.08 3.88
C ALA A 55 -2.49 20.08 2.56
N GLY A 56 -3.20 19.99 1.44
CA GLY A 56 -2.60 20.12 0.11
C GLY A 56 -1.89 18.88 -0.43
N LEU A 57 -2.09 17.70 0.17
CA LEU A 57 -1.38 16.48 -0.23
C LEU A 57 -2.30 15.44 -0.85
N VAL A 58 -1.77 14.65 -1.77
CA VAL A 58 -2.32 13.34 -2.14
C VAL A 58 -1.27 12.27 -1.87
N LEU A 59 -1.57 11.37 -0.95
CA LEU A 59 -0.67 10.35 -0.41
C LEU A 59 -1.16 8.95 -0.78
N ASP A 60 -0.22 8.05 -1.03
CA ASP A 60 -0.46 6.63 -1.25
C ASP A 60 0.23 5.82 -0.15
N GLY A 61 -0.53 4.96 0.50
CA GLY A 61 -0.04 4.23 1.67
C GLY A 61 -0.86 2.99 1.98
N GLU A 62 -0.42 2.27 3.00
CA GLU A 62 -1.07 1.07 3.50
C GLU A 62 -1.62 1.34 4.91
N LEU A 63 -2.88 0.97 5.16
CA LEU A 63 -3.42 0.95 6.51
C LEU A 63 -3.03 -0.35 7.20
N VAL A 64 -2.32 -0.22 8.32
CA VAL A 64 -1.80 -1.34 9.10
C VAL A 64 -2.42 -1.31 10.50
N ALA A 65 -2.65 -2.49 11.08
CA ALA A 65 -3.07 -2.68 12.45
C ALA A 65 -2.07 -3.61 13.15
N TRP A 66 -1.92 -3.48 14.46
CA TRP A 66 -0.99 -4.28 15.25
C TRP A 66 -1.73 -5.16 16.26
N LYS A 67 -1.20 -6.36 16.49
CA LYS A 67 -1.52 -7.21 17.64
C LYS A 67 -0.24 -7.38 18.45
N GLY A 68 -0.09 -6.59 19.51
CA GLY A 68 1.22 -6.44 20.16
C GLY A 68 2.18 -5.71 19.24
N SER A 69 3.35 -6.29 18.97
CA SER A 69 4.36 -5.75 18.03
C SER A 69 4.17 -6.21 16.59
N GLU A 70 3.23 -7.12 16.31
CA GLU A 70 3.10 -7.75 15.00
C GLU A 70 1.98 -7.12 14.16
N PRO A 71 2.23 -6.79 12.87
CA PRO A 71 1.18 -6.43 11.93
C PRO A 71 0.15 -7.54 11.78
N TYR A 72 -1.13 -7.20 11.90
CA TYR A 72 -2.22 -8.16 11.91
C TYR A 72 -3.43 -7.68 11.08
N PHE A 73 -3.41 -8.03 9.80
CA PHE A 73 -4.45 -7.64 8.83
C PHE A 73 -5.91 -7.91 9.25
N PRO A 74 -6.28 -9.00 9.96
CA PRO A 74 -7.68 -9.18 10.36
C PRO A 74 -8.25 -8.02 11.19
N LEU A 75 -7.41 -7.30 11.95
CA LEU A 75 -7.83 -6.08 12.65
C LEU A 75 -8.14 -4.93 11.66
N VAL A 76 -7.36 -4.80 10.58
CA VAL A 76 -7.67 -3.86 9.49
C VAL A 76 -9.04 -4.16 8.89
N CYS A 77 -9.36 -5.43 8.63
CA CYS A 77 -10.70 -5.82 8.18
C CYS A 77 -11.80 -5.47 9.18
N ARG A 78 -11.59 -5.69 10.49
CA ARG A 78 -12.56 -5.29 11.52
C ARG A 78 -12.82 -3.79 11.51
N ARG A 79 -11.76 -2.98 11.45
CA ARG A 79 -11.89 -1.52 11.40
C ARG A 79 -12.63 -1.06 10.14
N VAL A 80 -12.20 -1.58 8.99
CA VAL A 80 -12.59 -1.06 7.68
C VAL A 80 -13.95 -1.60 7.24
N LEU A 81 -14.17 -2.91 7.34
CA LEU A 81 -15.38 -3.57 6.83
C LEU A 81 -16.51 -3.57 7.88
N ASN A 82 -16.15 -3.75 9.16
CA ASN A 82 -17.14 -3.82 10.24
C ASN A 82 -17.29 -2.50 11.01
N ARG A 83 -16.54 -1.46 10.62
CA ARG A 83 -16.58 -0.11 11.23
C ARG A 83 -16.30 -0.11 12.74
N ASP A 84 -15.50 -1.07 13.21
CA ASP A 84 -15.10 -1.15 14.61
C ASP A 84 -14.07 -0.06 14.92
N MET A 85 -14.54 1.12 15.33
CA MET A 85 -13.72 2.30 15.62
C MET A 85 -12.75 2.11 16.79
N SER A 86 -12.88 1.03 17.57
CA SER A 86 -11.96 0.72 18.67
C SER A 86 -10.60 0.18 18.21
N VAL A 87 -10.51 -0.26 16.95
CA VAL A 87 -9.27 -0.79 16.39
C VAL A 87 -8.39 0.36 15.88
N PRO A 88 -7.21 0.61 16.48
CA PRO A 88 -6.29 1.61 15.98
C PRO A 88 -5.69 1.17 14.63
N LEU A 89 -5.55 2.13 13.71
CA LEU A 89 -4.82 1.95 12.46
C LEU A 89 -3.73 3.01 12.35
N THR A 90 -2.64 2.62 11.70
CA THR A 90 -1.61 3.56 11.23
C THR A 90 -1.61 3.55 9.71
N PHE A 91 -1.66 4.73 9.12
CA PHE A 91 -1.46 4.92 7.69
C PHE A 91 0.03 5.03 7.39
N VAL A 92 0.61 3.95 6.84
CA VAL A 92 2.03 3.89 6.49
C VAL A 92 2.20 4.37 5.05
N ILE A 93 2.76 5.56 4.89
CA ILE A 93 2.80 6.33 3.64
C ILE A 93 4.06 5.99 2.85
N PHE A 94 3.93 5.65 1.57
CA PHE A 94 5.06 5.22 0.74
C PHE A 94 5.19 5.97 -0.59
N ASP A 95 4.28 6.88 -0.92
CA ASP A 95 4.39 7.76 -2.09
C ASP A 95 3.57 9.05 -1.90
N VAL A 96 3.97 10.12 -2.59
CA VAL A 96 3.24 11.39 -2.69
C VAL A 96 2.93 11.64 -4.17
N LEU A 97 1.64 11.76 -4.47
CA LEU A 97 1.12 11.84 -5.83
C LEU A 97 0.87 13.28 -6.26
N ARG A 98 0.48 14.14 -5.31
CA ARG A 98 0.29 15.58 -5.54
C ARG A 98 0.70 16.38 -4.30
N GLN A 99 1.12 17.60 -4.54
CA GLN A 99 1.36 18.60 -3.50
C GLN A 99 0.89 19.97 -4.00
N ASP A 100 0.06 20.65 -3.23
CA ASP A 100 -0.43 22.01 -3.48
C ASP A 100 -1.00 22.17 -4.91
N GLY A 101 -1.81 21.20 -5.34
CA GLY A 101 -2.39 21.14 -6.68
C GLY A 101 -1.45 20.64 -7.78
N VAL A 102 -0.15 20.53 -7.53
CA VAL A 102 0.85 20.06 -8.52
C VAL A 102 0.82 18.54 -8.62
N ASP A 103 0.66 18.01 -9.84
CA ASP A 103 0.78 16.59 -10.13
C ASP A 103 2.25 16.15 -10.10
N LEU A 104 2.58 15.22 -9.19
CA LEU A 104 3.91 14.65 -9.03
C LEU A 104 4.02 13.28 -9.71
N THR A 105 2.93 12.70 -10.22
CA THR A 105 2.93 11.35 -10.80
C THR A 105 3.83 11.22 -12.03
N VAL A 106 4.06 12.33 -12.73
CA VAL A 106 4.97 12.45 -13.87
C VAL A 106 6.45 12.57 -13.48
N ARG A 107 6.77 12.68 -12.18
CA ARG A 107 8.15 12.74 -11.69
C ARG A 107 8.70 11.34 -11.36
N PRO A 108 10.03 11.14 -11.48
CA PRO A 108 10.69 9.93 -10.98
C PRO A 108 10.38 9.63 -9.52
N TYR A 109 10.34 8.34 -9.16
CA TYR A 109 10.09 7.91 -7.78
C TYR A 109 11.07 8.55 -6.78
N SER A 110 12.35 8.70 -7.14
CA SER A 110 13.34 9.33 -6.27
C SER A 110 13.00 10.79 -5.94
N GLU A 111 12.41 11.55 -6.86
CA GLU A 111 11.94 12.91 -6.58
C GLU A 111 10.70 12.90 -5.69
N ARG A 112 9.71 12.05 -6.00
CA ARG A 112 8.50 11.93 -5.17
C ARG A 112 8.87 11.51 -3.75
N ARG A 113 9.80 10.57 -3.61
CA ARG A 113 10.28 10.09 -2.30
C ARG A 113 10.93 11.21 -1.48
N ARG A 114 11.84 11.99 -2.07
CA ARG A 114 12.43 13.16 -1.39
C ARG A 114 11.38 14.19 -1.00
N ILE A 115 10.38 14.43 -1.86
CA ILE A 115 9.27 15.35 -1.54
C ILE A 115 8.51 14.83 -0.32
N LEU A 116 8.15 13.54 -0.30
CA LEU A 116 7.45 12.90 0.81
C LEU A 116 8.25 13.03 2.12
N GLU A 117 9.55 12.72 2.11
CA GLU A 117 10.40 12.76 3.30
C GLU A 117 10.54 14.17 3.90
N ARG A 118 10.51 15.22 3.08
CA ARG A 118 10.55 16.61 3.56
C ARG A 118 9.35 16.99 4.43
N HIS A 119 8.22 16.31 4.29
CA HIS A 119 7.05 16.53 5.12
C HIS A 119 7.18 15.94 6.52
N GLN A 120 8.19 15.08 6.75
CA GLN A 120 8.45 14.45 8.05
C GLN A 120 7.17 13.88 8.69
N LEU A 121 6.38 13.17 7.87
CA LEU A 121 5.07 12.68 8.31
C LEU A 121 5.28 11.54 9.30
N ASP A 122 5.20 11.89 10.58
CA ASP A 122 5.28 10.97 11.71
C ASP A 122 4.34 11.48 12.82
N GLY A 123 3.10 11.00 12.78
CA GLY A 123 2.03 11.41 13.69
C GLY A 123 1.39 10.21 14.38
N HIS A 124 0.42 10.48 15.25
CA HIS A 124 -0.20 9.42 16.07
C HIS A 124 -0.82 8.28 15.23
N ALA A 125 -1.38 8.58 14.05
CA ALA A 125 -2.09 7.61 13.21
C ALA A 125 -1.49 7.45 11.80
N TRP A 126 -0.29 7.97 11.56
CA TRP A 126 0.38 7.86 10.28
C TRP A 126 1.90 7.96 10.43
N THR A 127 2.63 7.34 9.52
CA THR A 127 4.09 7.46 9.47
C THR A 127 4.59 7.24 8.05
N THR A 128 5.77 7.75 7.72
CA THR A 128 6.40 7.51 6.41
C THR A 128 7.13 6.18 6.43
N SER A 129 6.83 5.31 5.47
CA SER A 129 7.51 4.02 5.28
C SER A 129 9.01 4.21 5.12
N GLU A 130 9.83 3.42 5.80
CA GLU A 130 11.28 3.43 5.64
C GLU A 130 11.71 2.82 4.29
N THR A 131 12.78 3.37 3.71
CA THR A 131 13.39 2.87 2.48
C THR A 131 14.80 2.37 2.73
N PHE A 132 15.17 1.30 2.02
CA PHE A 132 16.45 0.64 2.12
C PHE A 132 17.09 0.52 0.74
N ASP A 133 18.42 0.55 0.69
CA ASP A 133 19.19 0.36 -0.55
C ASP A 133 19.58 -1.11 -0.77
N ASP A 134 19.71 -1.88 0.32
CA ASP A 134 20.01 -3.32 0.26
C ASP A 134 18.73 -4.15 0.43
N GLY A 135 18.11 -4.46 -0.71
CA GLY A 135 16.92 -5.31 -0.73
C GLY A 135 17.17 -6.74 -0.25
N ARG A 136 18.40 -7.27 -0.35
CA ARG A 136 18.72 -8.63 0.08
C ARG A 136 18.78 -8.69 1.60
N ALA A 137 19.51 -7.76 2.21
CA ALA A 137 19.53 -7.62 3.67
C ALA A 137 18.12 -7.39 4.22
N LEU A 138 17.34 -6.49 3.60
CA LEU A 138 15.96 -6.26 3.99
C LEU A 138 15.12 -7.55 3.85
N PHE A 139 15.22 -8.27 2.74
CA PHE A 139 14.44 -9.49 2.54
C PHE A 139 14.78 -10.58 3.56
N THR A 140 16.06 -10.73 3.94
CA THR A 140 16.47 -11.62 5.02
C THR A 140 15.81 -11.24 6.34
N ALA A 141 15.92 -9.96 6.75
CA ALA A 141 15.31 -9.48 7.99
C ALA A 141 13.78 -9.63 8.00
N VAL A 142 13.13 -9.35 6.87
CA VAL A 142 11.68 -9.56 6.69
C VAL A 142 11.28 -11.02 6.88
N CYS A 143 12.10 -11.95 6.40
CA CYS A 143 11.83 -13.38 6.58
C CYS A 143 12.00 -13.80 8.03
N GLU A 144 13.05 -13.34 8.70
CA GLU A 144 13.33 -13.62 10.12
C GLU A 144 12.24 -13.07 11.05
N LEU A 145 11.74 -11.86 10.76
CA LEU A 145 10.67 -11.21 11.51
C LEU A 145 9.26 -11.69 11.13
N GLY A 146 9.14 -12.62 10.16
CA GLY A 146 7.84 -13.17 9.75
C GLY A 146 6.93 -12.18 9.01
N PHE A 147 7.47 -11.11 8.44
CA PHE A 147 6.70 -10.14 7.66
C PHE A 147 6.41 -10.60 6.23
N GLU A 148 5.47 -9.93 5.54
CA GLU A 148 4.91 -10.41 4.27
C GLU A 148 5.93 -10.47 3.15
N GLY A 149 6.87 -9.52 3.09
CA GLY A 149 7.81 -9.44 1.98
C GLY A 149 8.44 -8.07 1.78
N VAL A 150 8.95 -7.85 0.58
CA VAL A 150 9.58 -6.60 0.15
C VAL A 150 8.91 -6.11 -1.13
N VAL A 151 8.78 -4.79 -1.26
CA VAL A 151 8.45 -4.12 -2.52
C VAL A 151 9.68 -3.37 -2.99
N ALA A 152 10.06 -3.55 -4.25
CA ALA A 152 11.13 -2.82 -4.90
C ALA A 152 10.55 -1.82 -5.92
N LYS A 153 11.04 -0.59 -5.87
CA LYS A 153 10.63 0.53 -6.72
C LYS A 153 11.86 1.06 -7.45
N SER A 154 11.79 1.17 -8.77
CA SER A 154 12.87 1.77 -9.54
C SER A 154 12.91 3.28 -9.30
N HIS A 155 14.10 3.82 -9.04
CA HIS A 155 14.31 5.26 -8.79
C HIS A 155 13.77 6.16 -9.90
N SER A 156 13.84 5.71 -11.15
CA SER A 156 13.39 6.46 -12.33
C SER A 156 11.91 6.23 -12.66
N SER A 157 11.21 5.34 -11.96
CA SER A 157 9.83 4.99 -12.29
C SER A 157 8.85 6.14 -12.04
N LEU A 158 8.05 6.45 -13.06
CA LEU A 158 6.90 7.36 -12.93
C LEU A 158 5.75 6.65 -12.23
N TYR A 159 4.84 7.41 -11.63
CA TYR A 159 3.62 6.85 -11.06
C TYR A 159 2.54 6.77 -12.14
N ARG A 160 2.16 5.55 -12.55
CA ARG A 160 1.04 5.32 -13.46
C ARG A 160 -0.09 4.59 -12.74
N SER A 161 -1.31 5.10 -12.85
CA SER A 161 -2.48 4.43 -12.29
C SER A 161 -2.68 3.07 -12.97
N ASN A 162 -3.02 2.04 -12.19
CA ASN A 162 -3.20 0.64 -12.64
C ASN A 162 -2.02 -0.06 -13.35
N ASP A 163 -0.91 0.64 -13.60
CA ASP A 163 0.31 0.05 -14.13
C ASP A 163 0.99 -0.87 -13.10
N ARG A 164 1.69 -1.90 -13.57
CA ARG A 164 2.38 -2.90 -12.72
C ARG A 164 3.88 -2.65 -12.62
N GLY A 165 4.31 -1.39 -12.46
CA GLY A 165 5.72 -1.01 -12.46
C GLY A 165 6.53 -1.40 -11.22
N TRP A 166 5.91 -1.76 -10.10
CA TRP A 166 6.64 -2.17 -8.89
C TRP A 166 6.87 -3.69 -8.84
N VAL A 167 7.98 -4.11 -8.26
CA VAL A 167 8.28 -5.53 -8.02
C VAL A 167 7.93 -5.88 -6.58
N LYS A 168 7.36 -7.05 -6.34
CA LYS A 168 7.18 -7.60 -4.99
C LYS A 168 7.75 -8.99 -4.87
N ILE A 169 8.29 -9.28 -3.70
CA ILE A 169 8.69 -10.62 -3.29
C ILE A 169 8.06 -10.89 -1.96
N LYS A 170 7.45 -12.07 -1.83
CA LYS A 170 6.82 -12.49 -0.60
C LYS A 170 7.72 -13.44 0.15
N ASN A 171 7.78 -13.29 1.46
CA ASN A 171 8.34 -14.27 2.36
C ASN A 171 7.61 -15.62 2.14
N PRO A 172 8.33 -16.70 1.79
CA PRO A 172 7.70 -17.98 1.55
C PRO A 172 7.03 -18.58 2.80
N ASN A 173 7.49 -18.19 3.99
CA ASN A 173 6.99 -18.68 5.27
C ASN A 173 5.98 -17.73 5.92
N TYR A 174 5.47 -16.74 5.17
CA TYR A 174 4.50 -15.79 5.70
C TYR A 174 3.20 -16.51 6.10
N TRP A 175 2.77 -16.35 7.36
CA TRP A 175 1.69 -17.16 7.96
C TRP A 175 0.34 -17.05 7.24
N ARG A 176 0.08 -15.93 6.54
CA ARG A 176 -1.14 -15.70 5.75
C ARG A 176 -1.03 -16.11 4.29
N ARG A 177 0.13 -16.57 3.83
CA ARG A 177 0.40 -16.83 2.40
C ARG A 177 -0.63 -17.77 1.77
N ASP A 178 -1.02 -18.83 2.47
CA ASP A 178 -1.98 -19.81 1.95
C ASP A 178 -3.40 -19.23 1.90
N ALA A 179 -3.84 -18.57 2.97
CA ALA A 179 -5.13 -17.89 3.01
C ALA A 179 -5.24 -16.82 1.90
N GLU A 180 -4.17 -16.07 1.63
CA GLU A 180 -4.11 -15.11 0.52
C GLU A 180 -4.19 -15.79 -0.85
N ARG A 181 -3.48 -16.91 -1.03
CA ARG A 181 -3.48 -17.69 -2.27
C ARG A 181 -4.88 -18.22 -2.57
N GLU A 182 -5.53 -18.85 -1.59
CA GLU A 182 -6.90 -19.31 -1.72
C GLU A 182 -7.89 -18.18 -2.01
N ALA A 183 -7.77 -17.04 -1.31
CA ALA A 183 -8.62 -15.89 -1.57
C ALA A 183 -8.43 -15.36 -3.01
N MET A 184 -7.21 -15.42 -3.53
CA MET A 184 -6.91 -15.05 -4.91
C MET A 184 -7.50 -16.05 -5.92
N THR A 185 -7.44 -17.35 -5.63
CA THR A 185 -8.07 -18.41 -6.44
C THR A 185 -9.58 -18.25 -6.49
N ARG A 186 -10.24 -18.17 -5.32
CA ARG A 186 -11.70 -17.94 -5.20
C ARG A 186 -12.17 -16.69 -5.94
N LYS A 187 -11.32 -15.66 -6.02
CA LYS A 187 -11.63 -14.43 -6.77
C LYS A 187 -11.52 -14.62 -8.28
N HIS A 188 -10.54 -15.41 -8.76
CA HIS A 188 -10.43 -15.73 -10.19
C HIS A 188 -11.62 -16.57 -10.66
N GLU A 189 -12.00 -17.59 -9.89
CA GLU A 189 -13.16 -18.44 -10.19
C GLU A 189 -14.45 -17.62 -10.28
N ARG A 190 -14.71 -16.72 -9.32
CA ARG A 190 -15.88 -15.82 -9.37
C ARG A 190 -15.87 -14.87 -10.56
N ARG A 191 -14.70 -14.44 -11.03
CA ARG A 191 -14.61 -13.59 -12.24
C ARG A 191 -14.89 -14.39 -13.51
N ALA A 192 -14.37 -15.62 -13.57
CA ALA A 192 -14.61 -16.52 -14.70
C ALA A 192 -16.10 -16.88 -14.82
N SER A 193 -16.78 -17.17 -13.71
CA SER A 193 -18.21 -17.51 -13.72
C SER A 193 -19.13 -16.33 -14.09
N VAL A 194 -18.75 -15.09 -13.76
CA VAL A 194 -19.47 -13.89 -14.18
C VAL A 194 -19.26 -13.58 -15.67
N SER A 195 -18.09 -13.91 -16.24
CA SER A 195 -17.85 -13.73 -17.69
C SER A 195 -18.56 -14.75 -18.57
N THR A 196 -18.82 -15.96 -18.07
CA THR A 196 -19.52 -17.02 -18.82
C THR A 196 -21.04 -16.92 -18.78
N SER A 197 -21.60 -15.99 -18.01
CA SER A 197 -23.04 -15.82 -17.79
C SER A 197 -23.64 -14.58 -18.49
N SER A 198 -22.97 -14.00 -19.50
CA SER A 198 -23.60 -13.03 -20.42
C SER A 198 -24.33 -13.76 -21.55
N PRO A 199 -25.67 -13.79 -21.61
CA PRO A 199 -26.40 -14.30 -22.76
C PRO A 199 -26.41 -13.22 -23.86
N GLY A 200 -26.25 -13.66 -25.11
CA GLY A 200 -26.29 -12.80 -26.28
C GLY A 200 -27.57 -11.96 -26.33
N ARG A 201 -27.42 -10.69 -26.68
CA ARG A 201 -28.52 -9.86 -27.15
C ARG A 201 -28.94 -10.42 -28.51
N GLY A 202 -30.08 -11.10 -28.55
CA GLY A 202 -30.90 -11.23 -29.74
C GLY A 202 -31.69 -9.96 -29.98
#